data_AF-A0A662BEG4-F1
#
_entry.id   AF-A0A662BEG4-F1
#
_cell.length_a   1.000
_cell.length_b   1.000
_cell.length_c   1.000
_cell.angle_alpha   90.00
_cell.angle_beta   90.00
_cell.angle_gamma   90.00
#
_symmetry.space_group_name_H-M   'P 1'
#
loop_
_entity.id
_entity.type
_entity.pdbx_description
1 polymer ?
#
loop_
_entity_poly.entity_id
_entity_poly.type
_entity_poly.pdbx_seq_one_letter_code
_entity_poly.pdbx_strand_id
1 'polypeptide(L)'
;MGEIIGSGQEEIAEEEFLGFTDWVNEPKVEDLKQDFEDARSDHSEQTGKIDYWLNSLNITGHARPKKNPGRSEIQPKLIRKQAEWRYAALSEPFLSTDDVFNTEPVTFEDRQAAIQNGLVLNNQFNTKIQKVKFFDEYVRTCVDEGTVIVRVGWDFTEGEVEVPNFVPQTIQDPQAAQAIITAIQAIQQDPAAAEQIPEAMKEDIQLSMEYGTPTELVQDGLKVEMETLKNQPSVEVCNYNNVIIDPTCLGDLEKANFIIYSFETNLAELERDGKYQNLDDINIENNTILGEPDHVGSDDSSFNFTDKPRKKFVAYEYWGFWDINGEGLVEPIVATWVGS
;
A
#
# COMPACT_ATOMS: atom_id res chain seq x y z
N MET A 1 47.81 -48.95 5.37
CA MET A 1 47.22 -48.02 4.37
C MET A 1 45.80 -48.46 4.12
N GLY A 2 44.83 -47.56 4.28
CA GLY A 2 43.45 -47.76 3.84
C GLY A 2 42.46 -47.98 4.98
N GLU A 3 41.89 -46.88 5.48
CA GLU A 3 40.58 -46.83 6.15
C GLU A 3 39.47 -47.22 5.17
N ILE A 4 38.49 -48.01 5.63
CA ILE A 4 37.07 -47.90 5.27
C ILE A 4 36.27 -48.40 6.49
N ILE A 5 35.54 -47.52 7.17
CA ILE A 5 34.37 -47.91 7.96
C ILE A 5 33.25 -46.99 7.53
N GLY A 6 32.32 -47.54 6.76
CA GLY A 6 31.06 -46.92 6.43
C GLY A 6 29.94 -47.40 7.35
N SER A 7 28.79 -46.78 7.15
CA SER A 7 27.45 -47.04 7.71
C SER A 7 27.22 -46.65 9.17
N GLY A 8 27.07 -45.34 9.39
CA GLY A 8 26.05 -44.82 10.31
C GLY A 8 25.06 -44.02 9.47
N GLN A 9 23.84 -44.54 9.30
CA GLN A 9 22.71 -43.73 8.84
C GLN A 9 22.40 -42.76 9.98
N GLU A 10 22.76 -41.50 9.83
CA GLU A 10 22.07 -40.43 10.56
C GLU A 10 20.85 -40.07 9.72
N GLU A 11 19.68 -40.53 10.17
CA GLU A 11 18.40 -39.93 9.86
C GLU A 11 18.52 -38.43 10.15
N ILE A 12 18.62 -37.64 9.09
CA ILE A 12 18.41 -36.20 9.17
C ILE A 12 16.91 -36.07 9.46
N ALA A 13 16.59 -35.68 10.69
CA ALA A 13 15.23 -35.30 11.06
C ALA A 13 14.78 -34.23 10.05
N GLU A 14 13.72 -34.54 9.30
CA GLU A 14 12.92 -33.53 8.62
C GLU A 14 12.48 -32.56 9.72
N GLU A 15 13.05 -31.35 9.74
CA GLU A 15 12.47 -30.26 10.50
C GLU A 15 11.03 -30.12 10.00
N GLU A 16 10.06 -30.41 10.88
CA GLU A 16 8.67 -30.10 10.63
C GLU A 16 8.60 -28.60 10.34
N PHE A 17 8.46 -28.29 9.05
CA PHE A 17 8.17 -26.94 8.58
C PHE A 17 6.84 -26.56 9.24
N LEU A 18 6.89 -25.80 10.33
CA LEU A 18 5.72 -25.14 10.88
C LEU A 18 5.18 -24.26 9.76
N GLY A 19 4.04 -24.65 9.17
CA GLY A 19 3.40 -23.88 8.12
C GLY A 19 3.21 -22.43 8.55
N PHE A 20 3.30 -21.50 7.61
CA PHE A 20 3.08 -20.07 7.90
C PHE A 20 1.61 -19.78 8.22
N THR A 21 0.75 -20.70 7.82
CA THR A 21 -0.70 -20.66 7.95
C THR A 21 -1.25 -21.98 8.47
N ASP A 22 -2.51 -21.96 8.91
CA ASP A 22 -3.26 -23.17 9.29
C ASP A 22 -3.79 -23.94 8.06
N TRP A 23 -3.24 -23.70 6.86
CA TRP A 23 -3.73 -24.27 5.60
C TRP A 23 -3.31 -25.73 5.42
N VAL A 24 -4.19 -26.52 4.81
CA VAL A 24 -3.95 -27.94 4.56
C VAL A 24 -2.95 -28.14 3.41
N ASN A 25 -3.03 -27.27 2.40
CA ASN A 25 -2.18 -27.29 1.22
C ASN A 25 -1.57 -25.90 0.98
N GLU A 26 -0.61 -25.53 1.83
CA GLU A 26 0.11 -24.26 1.73
C GLU A 26 1.05 -24.24 0.50
N PRO A 27 1.03 -23.17 -0.33
CA PRO A 27 1.94 -23.06 -1.46
C PRO A 27 3.39 -22.98 -1.00
N LYS A 28 4.28 -23.69 -1.70
CA LYS A 28 5.72 -23.54 -1.48
C LYS A 28 6.26 -22.41 -2.33
N VAL A 29 7.38 -21.85 -1.91
CA VAL A 29 8.11 -20.84 -2.71
C VAL A 29 8.48 -21.37 -4.10
N GLU A 30 8.76 -22.68 -4.22
CA GLU A 30 9.03 -23.33 -5.51
C GLU A 30 7.81 -23.27 -6.46
N ASP A 31 6.59 -23.45 -5.94
CA ASP A 31 5.37 -23.41 -6.76
C ASP A 31 5.14 -22.00 -7.32
N LEU A 32 5.30 -20.97 -6.48
CA LEU A 32 5.13 -19.57 -6.90
C LEU A 32 6.20 -19.14 -7.91
N LYS A 33 7.43 -19.67 -7.76
CA LYS A 33 8.53 -19.44 -8.71
C LYS A 33 8.29 -20.16 -10.04
N GLN A 34 7.63 -21.31 -10.03
CA GLN A 34 7.28 -22.01 -11.26
C GLN A 34 6.32 -21.17 -12.11
N ASP A 35 5.30 -20.56 -11.50
CA ASP A 35 4.39 -19.63 -12.20
C ASP A 35 5.14 -18.42 -12.78
N PHE A 36 6.09 -17.88 -12.03
CA PHE A 36 6.96 -16.79 -12.48
C PHE A 36 7.78 -17.18 -13.73
N GLU A 37 8.48 -18.32 -13.68
CA GLU A 37 9.32 -18.78 -14.78
C GLU A 37 8.50 -19.18 -16.01
N ASP A 38 7.32 -19.76 -15.83
CA ASP A 38 6.43 -20.14 -16.92
C ASP A 38 5.89 -18.90 -17.67
N ALA A 39 5.58 -17.82 -16.96
CA ALA A 39 5.14 -16.55 -17.57
C ALA A 39 6.29 -15.72 -18.15
N ARG A 40 7.55 -16.03 -17.81
CA ARG A 40 8.72 -15.20 -18.15
C ARG A 40 8.93 -15.01 -19.65
N SER A 41 8.69 -16.04 -20.45
CA SER A 41 8.87 -15.98 -21.91
C SER A 41 7.89 -14.99 -22.55
N ASP A 42 6.61 -15.07 -22.17
CA ASP A 42 5.55 -14.21 -22.70
C ASP A 42 5.74 -12.76 -22.22
N HIS A 43 6.12 -12.60 -20.95
CA HIS A 43 6.50 -11.29 -20.39
C HIS A 43 7.65 -10.64 -21.15
N SER A 44 8.71 -11.41 -21.40
CA SER A 44 9.89 -10.94 -22.16
C SER A 44 9.53 -10.53 -23.59
N GLU A 45 8.60 -11.24 -24.23
CA GLU A 45 8.11 -10.86 -25.56
C GLU A 45 7.35 -9.52 -25.52
N GLN A 46 6.48 -9.33 -24.52
CA GLN A 46 5.71 -8.11 -24.36
C GLN A 46 6.60 -6.90 -24.02
N THR A 47 7.53 -7.08 -23.08
CA THR A 47 8.57 -6.09 -22.74
C THR A 47 9.39 -5.71 -23.96
N GLY A 48 9.80 -6.68 -24.78
CA GLY A 48 10.51 -6.41 -26.04
C GLY A 48 9.73 -5.56 -27.03
N LYS A 49 8.39 -5.70 -27.08
CA LYS A 49 7.52 -4.83 -27.91
C LYS A 49 7.45 -3.41 -27.38
N ILE A 50 7.37 -3.23 -26.07
CA ILE A 50 7.35 -1.92 -25.42
C ILE A 50 8.71 -1.23 -25.63
N ASP A 51 9.81 -1.93 -25.38
CA ASP A 51 11.17 -1.46 -25.61
C ASP A 51 11.42 -1.02 -27.05
N TYR A 52 10.81 -1.70 -28.02
CA TYR A 52 10.92 -1.30 -29.42
C TYR A 52 10.38 0.12 -29.65
N TRP A 53 9.25 0.47 -29.04
CA TRP A 53 8.63 1.79 -29.12
C TRP A 53 9.39 2.83 -28.30
N LEU A 54 9.81 2.50 -27.09
CA LEU A 54 10.63 3.37 -26.25
C LEU A 54 11.97 3.71 -26.92
N ASN A 55 12.61 2.73 -27.56
CA ASN A 55 13.82 2.95 -28.35
C ASN A 55 13.58 3.90 -29.53
N SER A 56 12.43 3.77 -30.19
CA SER A 56 12.03 4.66 -31.29
C SER A 56 11.74 6.08 -30.81
N LEU A 57 11.12 6.23 -29.64
CA LEU A 57 10.82 7.51 -29.00
C LEU A 57 12.10 8.24 -28.58
N ASN A 58 13.05 7.51 -27.98
CA ASN A 58 14.29 8.05 -27.42
C ASN A 58 15.47 8.07 -28.40
N ILE A 59 15.31 7.46 -29.58
CA ILE A 59 16.38 7.28 -30.59
C ILE A 59 17.57 6.52 -29.98
N THR A 60 17.25 5.42 -29.30
CA THR A 60 18.19 4.50 -28.65
C THR A 60 18.11 3.12 -29.29
N GLY A 61 19.05 2.23 -28.96
CA GLY A 61 19.04 0.85 -29.42
C GLY A 61 18.94 0.72 -30.95
N HIS A 62 17.93 -0.01 -31.43
CA HIS A 62 17.69 -0.28 -32.84
C HIS A 62 17.39 0.98 -33.67
N ALA A 63 16.78 2.00 -33.05
CA ALA A 63 16.36 3.22 -33.72
C ALA A 63 17.52 4.18 -33.95
N ARG A 64 18.69 3.92 -33.35
CA ARG A 64 19.89 4.72 -33.53
C ARG A 64 20.59 4.35 -34.85
N PRO A 65 20.69 5.26 -35.84
CA PRO A 65 21.45 5.07 -37.06
C PRO A 65 22.93 4.86 -36.78
N LYS A 66 23.58 4.08 -37.66
CA LYS A 66 25.02 3.84 -37.58
C LYS A 66 25.81 5.11 -37.85
N LYS A 67 26.78 5.40 -36.97
CA LYS A 67 27.66 6.56 -37.09
C LYS A 67 28.62 6.40 -38.27
N ASN A 68 28.58 7.34 -39.21
CA ASN A 68 29.57 7.45 -40.27
C ASN A 68 30.64 8.48 -39.88
N PRO A 69 31.93 8.10 -39.76
CA PRO A 69 33.00 9.04 -39.43
C PRO A 69 33.04 10.24 -40.41
N GLY A 70 33.17 11.45 -39.88
CA GLY A 70 33.29 12.67 -40.69
C GLY A 70 31.97 13.30 -41.15
N ARG A 71 30.80 12.79 -40.74
CA ARG A 71 29.48 13.40 -40.99
C ARG A 71 28.80 13.81 -39.69
N SER A 72 28.06 14.93 -39.75
CA SER A 72 27.17 15.34 -38.66
C SER A 72 25.98 14.39 -38.56
N GLU A 73 25.60 14.05 -37.33
CA GLU A 73 24.44 13.24 -37.01
C GLU A 73 23.35 14.17 -36.48
N ILE A 74 22.35 14.47 -37.31
CA ILE A 74 21.15 15.19 -36.89
C ILE A 74 19.99 14.24 -37.09
N GLN A 75 19.22 14.03 -36.03
CA GLN A 75 18.07 13.15 -36.07
C GLN A 75 16.79 13.90 -35.70
N PRO A 76 15.76 13.82 -36.55
CA PRO A 76 14.48 14.43 -36.26
C PRO A 76 13.79 13.64 -35.14
N LYS A 77 13.56 14.28 -34.00
CA LYS A 77 12.77 13.73 -32.88
C LYS A 77 11.26 13.84 -33.15
N LEU A 78 10.81 13.31 -34.30
CA LEU A 78 9.42 13.47 -34.75
C LEU A 78 8.43 12.74 -33.82
N ILE A 79 8.73 11.49 -33.46
CA ILE A 79 7.89 10.66 -32.58
C ILE A 79 7.72 11.37 -31.23
N ARG A 80 8.84 11.76 -30.60
CA ARG A 80 8.82 12.51 -29.34
C ARG A 80 8.06 13.82 -29.44
N LYS A 81 8.25 14.60 -30.51
CA LYS A 81 7.49 15.85 -30.70
C LYS A 81 5.99 15.61 -30.79
N GLN A 82 5.56 14.53 -31.43
CA GLN A 82 4.15 14.15 -31.51
C GLN A 82 3.62 13.64 -30.17
N ALA A 83 4.41 12.88 -29.40
CA ALA A 83 4.06 12.43 -28.06
C ALA A 83 3.91 13.61 -27.09
N GLU A 84 4.84 14.57 -27.12
CA GLU A 84 4.82 15.78 -26.29
C GLU A 84 3.55 16.61 -26.47
N TRP A 85 3.00 16.65 -27.69
CA TRP A 85 1.72 17.33 -27.96
C TRP A 85 0.51 16.60 -27.39
N ARG A 86 0.59 15.29 -27.17
CA ARG A 86 -0.52 14.49 -26.64
C ARG A 86 -0.61 14.54 -25.12
N TYR A 87 0.52 14.62 -24.41
CA TYR A 87 0.50 14.58 -22.94
C TYR A 87 -0.42 15.66 -22.35
N ALA A 88 -0.27 16.92 -22.79
CA ALA A 88 -1.08 18.02 -22.26
C ALA A 88 -2.58 17.85 -22.56
N ALA A 89 -2.92 17.41 -23.78
CA ALA A 89 -4.32 17.19 -24.17
C ALA A 89 -4.98 16.04 -23.40
N LEU A 90 -4.21 15.06 -22.94
CA LEU A 90 -4.69 13.92 -22.17
C LEU A 90 -4.67 14.15 -20.66
N SER A 91 -3.77 14.96 -20.12
CA SER A 91 -3.72 15.27 -18.69
C SER A 91 -4.68 16.39 -18.28
N GLU A 92 -4.94 17.37 -19.14
CA GLU A 92 -5.81 18.52 -18.86
C GLU A 92 -7.21 18.13 -18.35
N PRO A 93 -7.92 17.13 -18.90
CA PRO A 93 -9.25 16.73 -18.40
C PRO A 93 -9.24 16.27 -16.93
N PHE A 94 -8.16 15.63 -16.46
CA PHE A 94 -8.04 15.16 -15.09
C PHE A 94 -7.59 16.24 -14.11
N LEU A 95 -6.80 17.20 -14.61
CA LEU A 95 -6.19 18.25 -13.78
C LEU A 95 -7.01 19.55 -13.73
N SER A 96 -7.88 19.78 -14.70
CA SER A 96 -8.72 21.00 -14.79
C SER A 96 -9.94 20.98 -13.87
N THR A 97 -10.37 19.81 -13.43
CA THR A 97 -11.51 19.61 -12.53
C THR A 97 -11.06 19.14 -11.16
N ASP A 98 -11.76 19.60 -10.12
CA ASP A 98 -11.63 19.05 -8.78
C ASP A 98 -12.46 17.75 -8.65
N ASP A 99 -13.53 17.61 -9.43
CA ASP A 99 -14.37 16.42 -9.44
C ASP A 99 -13.91 15.44 -10.52
N VAL A 100 -12.94 14.58 -10.17
CA VAL A 100 -12.42 13.54 -11.06
C VAL A 100 -13.41 12.36 -11.15
N PHE A 101 -14.09 12.04 -10.05
CA PHE A 101 -15.07 10.98 -9.96
C PHE A 101 -16.49 11.56 -9.94
N ASN A 102 -17.32 11.08 -10.87
CA ASN A 102 -18.75 11.34 -10.90
C ASN A 102 -19.50 10.05 -10.54
N THR A 103 -19.92 9.95 -9.28
CA THR A 103 -20.58 8.76 -8.73
C THR A 103 -22.08 8.79 -9.00
N GLU A 104 -22.58 7.79 -9.70
CA GLU A 104 -24.02 7.60 -9.95
C GLU A 104 -24.60 6.52 -9.03
N PRO A 105 -25.77 6.75 -8.42
CA PRO A 105 -26.41 5.74 -7.59
C PRO A 105 -27.05 4.65 -8.45
N VAL A 106 -26.93 3.39 -8.02
CA VAL A 106 -27.57 2.25 -8.70
C VAL A 106 -29.07 2.25 -8.45
N THR A 107 -29.50 2.58 -7.23
CA THR A 107 -30.91 2.69 -6.84
C THR A 107 -31.23 4.08 -6.26
N PHE A 108 -32.51 4.39 -6.11
CA PHE A 108 -32.91 5.68 -5.52
C PHE A 108 -32.49 5.82 -4.04
N GLU A 109 -32.35 4.70 -3.31
CA GLU A 109 -31.96 4.66 -1.91
C GLU A 109 -30.48 5.03 -1.73
N ASP A 110 -29.65 4.68 -2.72
CA ASP A 110 -28.20 4.90 -2.69
C ASP A 110 -27.81 6.35 -3.01
N ARG A 111 -28.76 7.23 -3.30
CA ARG A 111 -28.47 8.60 -3.76
C ARG A 111 -27.60 9.38 -2.79
N GLN A 112 -27.89 9.30 -1.48
CA GLN A 112 -27.12 10.01 -0.46
C GLN A 112 -25.71 9.39 -0.31
N ALA A 113 -25.62 8.06 -0.35
CA ALA A 113 -24.35 7.35 -0.28
C ALA A 113 -23.45 7.66 -1.49
N ALA A 114 -24.02 7.70 -2.70
CA ALA A 114 -23.29 8.05 -3.92
C ALA A 114 -22.70 9.46 -3.85
N ILE A 115 -23.47 10.45 -3.36
CA ILE A 115 -23.00 11.83 -3.19
C ILE A 115 -21.86 11.88 -2.17
N GLN A 116 -22.02 11.19 -1.03
CA GLN A 116 -20.99 11.13 0.01
C GLN A 116 -19.71 10.47 -0.50
N ASN A 117 -19.81 9.34 -1.20
CA ASN A 117 -18.66 8.63 -1.74
C ASN A 117 -17.91 9.48 -2.78
N GLY A 118 -18.63 10.15 -3.68
CA GLY A 118 -18.03 11.08 -4.64
C GLY A 118 -17.25 12.20 -3.96
N LEU A 119 -17.83 12.81 -2.92
CA LEU A 119 -17.17 13.86 -2.14
C LEU A 119 -15.88 13.35 -1.46
N VAL A 120 -15.94 12.16 -0.85
CA VAL A 120 -14.77 11.56 -0.16
C VAL A 120 -13.67 11.24 -1.17
N LEU A 121 -13.99 10.60 -2.29
CA LEU A 121 -13.02 10.22 -3.31
C LEU A 121 -12.35 11.45 -3.94
N ASN A 122 -13.14 12.46 -4.32
CA ASN A 122 -12.59 13.70 -4.88
C ASN A 122 -11.75 14.45 -3.84
N ASN A 123 -12.15 14.47 -2.57
CA ASN A 123 -11.33 15.05 -1.50
C ASN A 123 -9.99 14.31 -1.34
N GLN A 124 -9.99 12.98 -1.35
CA GLN A 124 -8.78 12.17 -1.23
C GLN A 124 -7.83 12.42 -2.40
N PHE A 125 -8.33 12.40 -3.64
CA PHE A 125 -7.48 12.66 -4.82
C PHE A 125 -6.95 14.08 -4.88
N ASN A 126 -7.71 15.08 -4.43
CA ASN A 126 -7.26 16.48 -4.47
C ASN A 126 -6.32 16.87 -3.32
N THR A 127 -6.47 16.26 -2.14
CA THR A 127 -5.76 16.72 -0.92
C THR A 127 -4.75 15.73 -0.38
N LYS A 128 -4.97 14.43 -0.56
CA LYS A 128 -4.16 13.36 0.05
C LYS A 128 -3.17 12.75 -0.93
N ILE A 129 -3.54 12.68 -2.21
CA ILE A 129 -2.70 12.19 -3.30
C ILE A 129 -2.14 13.39 -4.08
N GLN A 130 -0.90 13.28 -4.56
CA GLN A 130 -0.33 14.25 -5.50
C GLN A 130 -0.94 14.04 -6.90
N LYS A 131 -2.18 14.50 -7.09
CA LYS A 131 -2.96 14.35 -8.33
C LYS A 131 -2.17 14.67 -9.60
N VAL A 132 -1.47 15.82 -9.60
CA VAL A 132 -0.68 16.29 -10.74
C VAL A 132 0.42 15.30 -11.10
N LYS A 133 1.21 14.86 -10.12
CA LYS A 133 2.29 13.89 -10.33
C LYS A 133 1.73 12.58 -10.88
N PHE A 134 0.68 12.05 -10.25
CA PHE A 134 0.08 10.78 -10.63
C PHE A 134 -0.46 10.79 -12.07
N PHE A 135 -1.27 11.79 -12.45
CA PHE A 135 -1.83 11.83 -13.80
C PHE A 135 -0.79 12.18 -14.86
N ASP A 136 0.19 13.02 -14.55
CA ASP A 136 1.29 13.29 -15.48
C ASP A 136 2.10 12.02 -15.76
N GLU A 137 2.40 11.23 -14.73
CA GLU A 137 3.07 9.94 -14.83
C GLU A 137 2.22 8.94 -15.61
N TYR A 138 0.96 8.74 -15.20
CA TYR A 138 0.00 7.86 -15.85
C TYR A 138 -0.14 8.16 -17.36
N VAL A 139 -0.33 9.42 -17.74
CA VAL A 139 -0.51 9.81 -19.15
C VAL A 139 0.78 9.62 -19.95
N ARG A 140 1.94 9.90 -19.37
CA ARG A 140 3.24 9.68 -20.03
C ARG A 140 3.48 8.20 -20.28
N THR A 141 3.33 7.38 -19.25
CA THR A 141 3.42 5.92 -19.36
C THR A 141 2.45 5.39 -20.41
N CYS A 142 1.19 5.86 -20.42
CA CYS A 142 0.19 5.44 -21.41
C CYS A 142 0.60 5.77 -22.87
N VAL A 143 1.18 6.94 -23.10
CA VAL A 143 1.55 7.39 -24.45
C VAL A 143 2.88 6.77 -24.91
N ASP A 144 3.82 6.59 -23.98
CA ASP A 144 5.18 6.14 -24.28
C ASP A 144 5.27 4.60 -24.38
N GLU A 145 4.61 3.90 -23.45
CA GLU A 145 4.65 2.44 -23.33
C GLU A 145 3.42 1.77 -23.97
N GLY A 146 2.30 2.51 -24.08
CA GLY A 146 1.04 2.00 -24.61
C GLY A 146 0.23 1.15 -23.62
N THR A 147 0.81 0.83 -22.46
CA THR A 147 0.18 0.09 -21.37
C THR A 147 0.48 0.82 -20.07
N VAL A 148 -0.47 0.87 -19.12
CA VAL A 148 -0.24 1.40 -17.78
C VAL A 148 -0.77 0.42 -16.77
N ILE A 149 0.06 0.08 -15.79
CA ILE A 149 -0.33 -0.75 -14.66
C ILE A 149 -0.35 0.17 -13.44
N VAL A 150 -1.50 0.24 -12.77
CA VAL A 150 -1.67 1.06 -11.57
C VAL A 150 -1.93 0.14 -10.40
N ARG A 151 -1.05 0.17 -9.41
CA ARG A 151 -1.28 -0.48 -8.11
C ARG A 151 -2.11 0.47 -7.25
N VAL A 152 -3.24 -0.05 -6.80
CA VAL A 152 -4.09 0.60 -5.80
C VAL A 152 -3.85 -0.03 -4.45
N GLY A 153 -3.82 0.79 -3.41
CA GLY A 153 -3.60 0.33 -2.05
C GLY A 153 -4.20 1.30 -1.04
N TRP A 154 -3.90 1.05 0.23
CA TRP A 154 -4.38 1.85 1.34
C TRP A 154 -3.24 2.13 2.32
N ASP A 155 -2.95 3.40 2.55
CA ASP A 155 -1.97 3.88 3.53
C ASP A 155 -2.70 4.12 4.86
N PHE A 156 -2.51 3.19 5.79
CA PHE A 156 -3.03 3.26 7.15
C PHE A 156 -1.86 3.29 8.13
N THR A 157 -1.79 4.32 8.95
CA THR A 157 -0.79 4.43 10.01
C THR A 157 -1.46 4.93 11.28
N GLU A 158 -1.25 4.21 12.38
CA GLU A 158 -1.64 4.65 13.72
C GLU A 158 -0.42 5.14 14.49
N GLY A 159 -0.64 6.07 15.41
CA GLY A 159 0.38 6.59 16.29
C GLY A 159 -0.16 6.85 17.67
N GLU A 160 0.74 6.77 18.64
CA GLU A 160 0.46 7.12 20.02
C GLU A 160 0.44 8.65 20.14
N VAL A 161 -0.71 9.20 20.55
CA VAL A 161 -0.87 10.62 20.87
C VAL A 161 -1.17 10.74 22.36
N GLU A 162 -0.42 11.60 23.05
CA GLU A 162 -0.67 11.94 24.44
C GLU A 162 -1.84 12.94 24.51
N VAL A 163 -3.01 12.45 24.90
CA VAL A 163 -4.22 13.26 25.05
C VAL A 163 -4.43 13.60 26.54
N PRO A 164 -4.88 14.82 26.88
CA PRO A 164 -5.32 15.15 28.24
C PRO A 164 -6.32 14.13 28.76
N ASN A 165 -5.96 13.44 29.85
CA ASN A 165 -6.85 12.49 30.48
C ASN A 165 -7.77 13.24 31.45
N PHE A 166 -9.07 13.25 31.20
CA PHE A 166 -10.05 13.84 32.11
C PHE A 166 -10.67 12.74 32.96
N VAL A 167 -10.47 12.81 34.28
CA VAL A 167 -11.08 11.86 35.22
C VAL A 167 -12.08 12.58 36.12
N PRO A 168 -13.23 11.95 36.40
CA PRO A 168 -14.18 12.46 37.38
C PRO A 168 -13.55 12.47 38.77
N GLN A 169 -13.40 13.65 39.37
CA GLN A 169 -12.99 13.80 40.77
C GLN A 169 -14.10 14.50 41.57
N THR A 170 -14.22 14.13 42.84
CA THR A 170 -15.16 14.79 43.75
C THR A 170 -14.68 16.22 44.03
N ILE A 171 -15.59 17.17 43.87
CA ILE A 171 -15.31 18.59 44.08
C ILE A 171 -14.97 18.83 45.54
N GLN A 172 -13.76 19.32 45.81
CA GLN A 172 -13.27 19.57 47.16
C GLN A 172 -13.69 20.94 47.70
N ASP A 173 -14.01 21.91 46.82
CA ASP A 173 -14.49 23.22 47.22
C ASP A 173 -15.95 23.14 47.73
N PRO A 174 -16.20 23.43 49.02
CA PRO A 174 -17.54 23.38 49.59
C PRO A 174 -18.53 24.34 48.91
N GLN A 175 -18.08 25.45 48.32
CA GLN A 175 -18.98 26.38 47.64
C GLN A 175 -19.43 25.88 46.27
N ALA A 176 -18.50 25.35 45.47
CA ALA A 176 -18.80 24.75 44.16
C ALA A 176 -19.65 23.49 44.28
N ALA A 177 -19.35 22.62 45.25
CA ALA A 177 -20.14 21.43 45.55
C ALA A 177 -21.59 21.79 45.95
N GLN A 178 -21.77 22.84 46.76
CA GLN A 178 -23.10 23.29 47.18
C GLN A 178 -23.90 23.89 46.00
N ALA A 179 -23.24 24.58 45.08
CA ALA A 179 -23.88 25.13 43.88
C ALA A 179 -24.44 24.01 42.97
N ILE A 180 -23.67 22.93 42.77
CA ILE A 180 -24.10 21.77 41.98
C ILE A 180 -25.22 21.00 42.68
N ILE A 181 -25.15 20.78 44.00
CA ILE A 181 -26.24 20.15 44.76
C ILE A 181 -27.54 20.97 44.64
N THR A 182 -27.45 22.30 44.72
CA THR A 182 -28.60 23.19 44.58
C THR A 182 -29.18 23.13 43.17
N ALA A 183 -28.33 23.07 42.14
CA ALA A 183 -28.76 22.93 40.75
C ALA A 183 -29.43 21.57 40.49
N ILE A 184 -28.89 20.46 41.02
CA ILE A 184 -29.49 19.12 40.92
C ILE A 184 -30.88 19.11 41.57
N GLN A 185 -31.04 19.72 42.76
CA GLN A 185 -32.33 19.83 43.43
C GLN A 185 -33.33 20.67 42.63
N ALA A 186 -32.87 21.74 41.98
CA ALA A 186 -33.72 22.58 41.12
C ALA A 186 -34.21 21.81 39.89
N ILE A 187 -33.34 21.03 39.23
CA ILE A 187 -33.70 20.18 38.08
C ILE A 187 -34.67 19.06 38.48
N GLN A 188 -34.50 18.48 39.67
CA GLN A 188 -35.44 17.46 40.19
C GLN A 188 -36.83 18.02 40.48
N GLN A 189 -36.94 19.30 40.86
CA GLN A 189 -38.22 19.95 41.13
C GLN A 189 -38.88 20.49 39.85
N ASP A 190 -38.07 20.99 38.89
CA ASP A 190 -38.55 21.50 37.62
C ASP A 190 -37.58 21.14 36.46
N PRO A 191 -37.96 20.23 35.55
CA PRO A 191 -37.14 19.86 34.40
C PRO A 191 -36.79 21.03 33.47
N ALA A 192 -37.58 22.12 33.46
CA ALA A 192 -37.30 23.31 32.64
C ALA A 192 -36.16 24.18 33.19
N ALA A 193 -35.77 23.99 34.45
CA ALA A 193 -34.67 24.73 35.07
C ALA A 193 -33.30 24.40 34.45
N ALA A 194 -33.16 23.25 33.79
CA ALA A 194 -31.93 22.82 33.12
C ALA A 194 -31.50 23.75 31.97
N GLU A 195 -32.44 24.46 31.34
CA GLU A 195 -32.15 25.38 30.23
C GLU A 195 -31.52 26.71 30.68
N GLN A 196 -31.68 27.08 31.96
CA GLN A 196 -31.16 28.34 32.51
C GLN A 196 -29.74 28.20 33.10
N ILE A 197 -29.20 26.98 33.10
CA ILE A 197 -27.89 26.69 33.67
C ILE A 197 -26.81 27.00 32.62
N PRO A 198 -25.70 27.66 33.00
CA PRO A 198 -24.56 27.86 32.13
C PRO A 198 -24.06 26.53 31.54
N GLU A 199 -23.78 26.51 30.24
CA GLU A 199 -23.32 25.33 29.49
C GLU A 199 -22.16 24.60 30.21
N ALA A 200 -21.21 25.38 30.75
CA ALA A 200 -20.04 24.88 31.47
C ALA A 200 -20.37 24.07 32.74
N MET A 201 -21.53 24.29 33.37
CA MET A 201 -21.94 23.52 34.55
C MET A 201 -22.84 22.33 34.21
N LYS A 202 -23.34 22.22 32.98
CA LYS A 202 -24.26 21.13 32.59
C LYS A 202 -23.56 19.77 32.58
N GLU A 203 -22.32 19.71 32.08
CA GLU A 203 -21.53 18.47 32.08
C GLU A 203 -21.22 18.00 33.50
N ASP A 204 -20.74 18.90 34.37
CA ASP A 204 -20.48 18.58 35.79
C ASP A 204 -21.75 18.14 36.53
N ILE A 205 -22.90 18.75 36.26
CA ILE A 205 -24.19 18.36 36.84
C ILE A 205 -24.63 16.97 36.35
N GLN A 206 -24.46 16.66 35.06
CA GLN A 206 -24.76 15.33 34.51
C GLN A 206 -23.89 14.24 35.14
N LEU A 207 -22.58 14.47 35.20
CA LEU A 207 -21.63 13.59 35.89
C LEU A 207 -21.99 13.42 37.37
N SER A 208 -22.33 14.52 38.05
CA SER A 208 -22.72 14.48 39.45
C SER A 208 -24.02 13.71 39.71
N MET A 209 -24.96 13.74 38.75
CA MET A 209 -26.17 12.91 38.80
C MET A 209 -25.88 11.43 38.55
N GLU A 210 -24.93 11.10 37.67
CA GLU A 210 -24.52 9.72 37.37
C GLU A 210 -23.76 9.06 38.53
N TYR A 211 -22.78 9.77 39.12
CA TYR A 211 -21.96 9.25 40.22
C TYR A 211 -22.60 9.44 41.61
N GLY A 212 -23.68 10.22 41.73
CA GLY A 212 -24.39 10.46 42.99
C GLY A 212 -23.65 11.35 44.00
N THR A 213 -22.54 11.97 43.58
CA THR A 213 -21.71 12.90 44.36
C THR A 213 -21.31 14.09 43.49
N PRO A 214 -21.10 15.30 44.04
CA PRO A 214 -20.61 16.44 43.28
C PRO A 214 -19.25 16.14 42.64
N THR A 215 -19.22 16.00 41.33
CA THR A 215 -18.08 15.53 40.54
C THR A 215 -17.82 16.50 39.39
N GLU A 216 -16.55 16.86 39.20
CA GLU A 216 -16.06 17.65 38.06
C GLU A 216 -15.03 16.83 37.26
N LEU A 217 -14.87 17.14 35.97
CA LEU A 217 -13.79 16.57 35.16
C LEU A 217 -12.50 17.36 35.40
N VAL A 218 -11.53 16.74 36.06
CA VAL A 218 -10.20 17.32 36.23
C VAL A 218 -9.24 16.63 35.26
N GLN A 219 -8.40 17.43 34.59
CA GLN A 219 -7.30 16.91 33.80
C GLN A 219 -6.26 16.26 34.74
N ASP A 220 -6.16 14.94 34.72
CA ASP A 220 -5.21 14.15 35.49
C ASP A 220 -4.25 13.41 34.56
N GLY A 221 -3.14 14.07 34.28
CA GLY A 221 -2.07 13.54 33.44
C GLY A 221 -2.42 13.44 31.96
N LEU A 222 -1.64 12.61 31.27
CA LEU A 222 -1.76 12.33 29.85
C LEU A 222 -2.09 10.85 29.70
N LYS A 223 -3.06 10.54 28.84
CA LYS A 223 -3.36 9.18 28.41
C LYS A 223 -2.81 9.02 26.99
N VAL A 224 -2.12 7.92 26.77
CA VAL A 224 -1.71 7.51 25.42
C VAL A 224 -2.94 6.90 24.75
N GLU A 225 -3.41 7.54 23.69
CA GLU A 225 -4.44 6.98 22.81
C GLU A 225 -3.85 6.71 21.43
N MET A 226 -4.29 5.62 20.82
CA MET A 226 -3.95 5.28 19.44
C MET A 226 -4.84 6.12 18.54
N GLU A 227 -4.25 7.08 17.83
CA GLU A 227 -4.93 7.89 16.83
C GLU A 227 -4.47 7.50 15.43
N THR A 228 -5.40 7.45 14.48
CA THR A 228 -5.09 7.21 13.08
C THR A 228 -4.41 8.44 12.46
N LEU A 229 -3.08 8.38 12.32
CA LEU A 229 -2.28 9.46 11.73
C LEU A 229 -2.51 9.59 10.22
N LYS A 230 -2.68 8.47 9.53
CA LYS A 230 -2.94 8.41 8.09
C LYS A 230 -3.99 7.35 7.78
N ASN A 231 -4.93 7.75 6.93
CA ASN A 231 -6.00 6.88 6.44
C ASN A 231 -6.40 7.39 5.04
N GLN A 232 -5.71 6.92 4.02
CA GLN A 232 -5.93 7.40 2.66
C GLN A 232 -5.59 6.34 1.61
N PRO A 233 -6.22 6.40 0.43
CA PRO A 233 -5.82 5.55 -0.69
C PRO A 233 -4.40 5.89 -1.16
N SER A 234 -3.69 4.87 -1.65
CA SER A 234 -2.44 5.01 -2.37
C SER A 234 -2.63 4.57 -3.81
N VAL A 235 -2.06 5.32 -4.75
CA VAL A 235 -2.03 4.98 -6.18
C VAL A 235 -0.62 5.14 -6.70
N GLU A 236 -0.11 4.12 -7.38
CA GLU A 236 1.24 4.10 -7.91
C GLU A 236 1.23 3.52 -9.32
N VAL A 237 1.94 4.17 -10.24
CA VAL A 237 2.17 3.64 -11.59
C VAL A 237 3.35 2.69 -11.50
N CYS A 238 3.09 1.41 -11.78
CA CYS A 238 4.12 0.38 -11.74
C CYS A 238 4.89 0.33 -13.05
N ASN A 239 6.20 0.09 -12.96
CA ASN A 239 7.01 -0.23 -14.13
C ASN A 239 6.54 -1.57 -14.71
N TYR A 240 6.23 -1.60 -16.00
CA TYR A 240 5.78 -2.79 -16.70
C TYR A 240 6.77 -3.97 -16.58
N ASN A 241 8.08 -3.71 -16.47
CA ASN A 241 9.08 -4.78 -16.28
C ASN A 241 8.89 -5.53 -14.97
N ASN A 242 8.39 -4.85 -13.94
CA ASN A 242 8.31 -5.37 -12.58
C ASN A 242 6.97 -6.07 -12.28
N VAL A 243 6.05 -6.09 -13.23
CA VAL A 243 4.73 -6.73 -13.09
C VAL A 243 4.59 -7.83 -14.12
N ILE A 244 4.39 -9.06 -13.65
CA ILE A 244 4.10 -10.22 -14.48
C ILE A 244 2.65 -10.60 -14.28
N ILE A 245 1.93 -10.77 -15.37
CA ILE A 245 0.51 -11.13 -15.38
C ILE A 245 0.40 -12.50 -16.04
N ASP A 246 -0.50 -13.34 -15.52
CA ASP A 246 -0.84 -14.63 -16.11
C ASP A 246 -1.14 -14.50 -17.63
N PRO A 247 -0.31 -15.13 -18.51
CA PRO A 247 -0.48 -15.01 -19.95
C PRO A 247 -1.77 -15.68 -20.47
N THR A 248 -2.36 -16.60 -19.69
CA THR A 248 -3.59 -17.30 -20.07
C THR A 248 -4.83 -16.41 -20.00
N CYS A 249 -4.73 -15.23 -19.38
CA CYS A 249 -5.83 -14.28 -19.26
C CYS A 249 -6.19 -13.59 -20.59
N LEU A 250 -5.33 -13.68 -21.62
CA LEU A 250 -5.53 -13.13 -22.97
C LEU A 250 -5.91 -11.63 -22.97
N GLY A 251 -5.39 -10.87 -22.00
CA GLY A 251 -5.63 -9.44 -21.84
C GLY A 251 -6.87 -9.07 -21.01
N ASP A 252 -7.59 -10.06 -20.47
CA ASP A 252 -8.67 -9.85 -19.51
C ASP A 252 -8.18 -10.12 -18.09
N LEU A 253 -7.88 -9.05 -17.34
CA LEU A 253 -7.31 -9.14 -16.01
C LEU A 253 -8.24 -9.87 -15.01
N GLU A 254 -9.56 -9.84 -15.21
CA GLU A 254 -10.51 -10.55 -14.35
C GLU A 254 -10.36 -12.08 -14.45
N LYS A 255 -9.71 -12.57 -15.51
CA LYS A 255 -9.44 -13.99 -15.73
C LYS A 255 -8.02 -14.40 -15.34
N ALA A 256 -7.19 -13.47 -14.89
CA ALA A 256 -5.82 -13.80 -14.48
C ALA A 256 -5.85 -14.66 -13.23
N ASN A 257 -5.17 -15.81 -13.27
CA ASN A 257 -5.02 -16.66 -12.09
C ASN A 257 -3.99 -16.11 -11.12
N PHE A 258 -3.03 -15.34 -11.63
CA PHE A 258 -2.02 -14.67 -10.81
C PHE A 258 -1.49 -13.38 -11.44
N ILE A 259 -0.97 -12.53 -10.57
CA ILE A 259 -0.17 -11.34 -10.86
C ILE A 259 1.00 -11.34 -9.88
N ILE A 260 2.22 -11.19 -10.39
CA ILE A 260 3.44 -11.11 -9.59
C ILE A 260 4.01 -9.71 -9.73
N TYR A 261 4.28 -9.06 -8.61
CA TYR A 261 4.89 -7.73 -8.56
C TYR A 261 6.22 -7.76 -7.82
N SER A 262 7.27 -7.27 -8.45
CA SER A 262 8.59 -7.13 -7.84
C SER A 262 8.87 -5.71 -7.37
N PHE A 263 9.42 -5.56 -6.16
CA PHE A 263 9.72 -4.27 -5.56
C PHE A 263 11.00 -4.31 -4.72
N GLU A 264 11.67 -3.16 -4.63
CA GLU A 264 12.81 -2.99 -3.74
C GLU A 264 12.35 -2.73 -2.31
N THR A 265 12.94 -3.43 -1.34
CA THR A 265 12.69 -3.21 0.09
C THR A 265 13.94 -3.49 0.92
N ASN A 266 13.85 -3.31 2.24
CA ASN A 266 14.88 -3.62 3.21
C ASN A 266 14.27 -4.17 4.51
N LEU A 267 15.08 -4.80 5.36
CA LEU A 267 14.56 -5.41 6.59
C LEU A 267 13.86 -4.40 7.50
N ALA A 268 14.41 -3.20 7.66
CA ALA A 268 13.81 -2.20 8.54
C ALA A 268 12.42 -1.75 8.05
N GLU A 269 12.19 -1.70 6.74
CA GLU A 269 10.88 -1.41 6.14
C GLU A 269 9.89 -2.55 6.36
N LEU A 270 10.31 -3.80 6.15
CA LEU A 270 9.46 -4.98 6.37
C LEU A 270 9.10 -5.16 7.86
N GLU A 271 10.07 -5.00 8.76
CA GLU A 271 9.87 -5.04 10.21
C GLU A 271 8.89 -3.96 10.68
N ARG A 272 9.02 -2.74 10.13
CA ARG A 272 8.13 -1.63 10.46
C ARG A 272 6.71 -1.85 9.93
N ASP A 273 6.55 -2.48 8.77
CA ASP A 273 5.22 -2.83 8.24
C ASP A 273 4.54 -3.89 9.13
N GLY A 274 5.33 -4.77 9.75
CA GLY A 274 4.83 -5.75 10.73
C GLY A 274 3.95 -6.87 10.15
N LYS A 275 3.72 -6.84 8.83
CA LYS A 275 2.94 -7.86 8.10
C LYS A 275 3.75 -9.11 7.75
N TYR A 276 5.06 -8.97 7.65
CA TYR A 276 5.94 -10.02 7.15
C TYR A 276 6.54 -10.84 8.28
N GLN A 277 6.60 -12.16 8.08
CA GLN A 277 7.20 -13.11 9.02
C GLN A 277 8.52 -13.65 8.46
N ASN A 278 9.32 -14.30 9.31
CA ASN A 278 10.58 -14.97 8.94
C ASN A 278 11.62 -14.05 8.27
N LEU A 279 11.67 -12.80 8.70
CA LEU A 279 12.64 -11.81 8.23
C LEU A 279 14.09 -12.21 8.54
N ASP A 280 14.30 -13.02 9.58
CA ASP A 280 15.61 -13.53 9.98
C ASP A 280 16.20 -14.56 9.00
N ASP A 281 15.36 -15.25 8.23
CA ASP A 281 15.78 -16.29 7.27
C ASP A 281 16.23 -15.69 5.92
N ILE A 282 16.01 -14.39 5.73
CA ILE A 282 16.34 -13.71 4.48
C ILE A 282 17.86 -13.58 4.33
N ASN A 283 18.42 -14.22 3.31
CA ASN A 283 19.84 -14.09 2.98
C ASN A 283 20.12 -12.81 2.16
N ILE A 284 20.25 -11.68 2.86
CA ILE A 284 20.52 -10.35 2.28
C ILE A 284 21.92 -10.26 1.64
N GLU A 285 22.86 -11.14 2.01
CA GLU A 285 24.23 -11.08 1.46
C GLU A 285 24.25 -11.50 -0.02
N ASN A 286 23.43 -12.49 -0.37
CA ASN A 286 23.34 -13.04 -1.72
C ASN A 286 22.24 -12.39 -2.58
N ASN A 287 21.17 -11.89 -1.98
CA ASN A 287 20.05 -11.24 -2.69
C ASN A 287 20.33 -9.74 -2.86
N THR A 288 20.98 -9.36 -3.95
CA THR A 288 21.24 -7.95 -4.29
C THR A 288 20.42 -7.55 -5.51
N ILE A 289 20.02 -6.27 -5.61
CA ILE A 289 19.26 -5.74 -6.76
C ILE A 289 19.96 -6.04 -8.09
N LEU A 290 21.30 -5.96 -8.13
CA LEU A 290 22.11 -6.27 -9.32
C LEU A 290 22.10 -7.75 -9.71
N GLY A 291 21.74 -8.63 -8.77
CA GLY A 291 21.64 -10.07 -9.00
C GLY A 291 20.30 -10.50 -9.60
N GLU A 292 19.32 -9.59 -9.67
CA GLU A 292 17.96 -9.87 -10.15
C GLU A 292 17.75 -9.28 -11.54
N PRO A 293 18.00 -10.04 -12.63
CA PRO A 293 17.93 -9.53 -13.99
C PRO A 293 16.50 -9.19 -14.43
N ASP A 294 15.49 -9.78 -13.79
CA ASP A 294 14.08 -9.60 -14.12
C ASP A 294 13.42 -8.46 -13.31
N HIS A 295 14.21 -7.70 -12.54
CA HIS A 295 13.76 -6.51 -11.82
C HIS A 295 14.44 -5.26 -12.37
N VAL A 296 13.65 -4.24 -12.69
CA VAL A 296 14.15 -2.90 -13.02
C VAL A 296 14.06 -2.04 -11.78
N GLY A 297 15.24 -1.83 -11.18
CA GLY A 297 15.41 -0.98 -10.00
C GLY A 297 15.33 0.52 -10.30
N SER A 298 15.25 1.28 -9.23
CA SER A 298 15.35 2.74 -9.25
C SER A 298 16.76 3.21 -9.65
N ASP A 299 16.87 4.38 -10.30
CA ASP A 299 18.06 4.92 -11.02
C ASP A 299 19.42 4.95 -10.26
N ASP A 300 19.49 4.55 -8.99
CA ASP A 300 20.69 4.54 -8.15
C ASP A 300 21.24 3.13 -7.85
N SER A 301 21.36 2.26 -8.87
CA SER A 301 21.96 0.91 -8.74
C SER A 301 23.43 0.90 -8.25
N SER A 302 24.08 2.06 -8.15
CA SER A 302 25.46 2.20 -7.67
C SER A 302 25.59 2.43 -6.15
N PHE A 303 24.51 2.84 -5.48
CA PHE A 303 24.53 3.14 -4.05
C PHE A 303 23.91 2.00 -3.25
N ASN A 304 24.71 1.38 -2.38
CA ASN A 304 24.25 0.33 -1.48
C ASN A 304 24.61 0.70 -0.04
N PHE A 305 23.62 0.58 0.86
CA PHE A 305 23.87 0.67 2.30
C PHE A 305 24.73 -0.52 2.74
N THR A 306 25.68 -0.26 3.64
CA THR A 306 26.60 -1.28 4.16
C THR A 306 26.05 -1.98 5.40
N ASP A 307 25.10 -1.36 6.11
CA ASP A 307 24.43 -1.96 7.25
C ASP A 307 23.28 -2.88 6.82
N LYS A 308 23.16 -4.02 7.52
CA LYS A 308 22.17 -5.06 7.20
C LYS A 308 20.72 -4.55 7.15
N PRO A 309 20.23 -3.73 8.10
CA PRO A 309 18.82 -3.34 8.13
C PRO A 309 18.37 -2.48 6.95
N ARG A 310 19.27 -1.64 6.41
CA ARG A 310 18.98 -0.74 5.28
C ARG A 310 19.45 -1.27 3.93
N LYS A 311 20.16 -2.41 3.92
CA LYS A 311 20.61 -3.01 2.67
C LYS A 311 19.39 -3.45 1.87
N LYS A 312 19.27 -2.90 0.67
CA LYS A 312 18.13 -3.16 -0.20
C LYS A 312 18.27 -4.50 -0.91
N PHE A 313 17.14 -5.17 -1.08
CA PHE A 313 16.97 -6.38 -1.87
C PHE A 313 15.62 -6.34 -2.59
N VAL A 314 15.39 -7.28 -3.51
CA VAL A 314 14.13 -7.39 -4.26
C VAL A 314 13.25 -8.43 -3.58
N ALA A 315 11.99 -8.07 -3.37
CA ALA A 315 10.93 -8.97 -2.95
C ALA A 315 9.91 -9.11 -4.08
N TYR A 316 9.26 -10.28 -4.14
CA TYR A 316 8.20 -10.58 -5.09
C TYR A 316 6.91 -10.85 -4.33
N GLU A 317 5.85 -10.15 -4.72
CA GLU A 317 4.51 -10.28 -4.17
C GLU A 317 3.65 -11.05 -5.17
N TYR A 318 3.15 -12.21 -4.77
CA TYR A 318 2.21 -13.03 -5.52
C TYR A 318 0.79 -12.65 -5.12
N TRP A 319 -0.03 -12.31 -6.11
CA TRP A 319 -1.47 -12.12 -5.98
C TRP A 319 -2.16 -13.12 -6.89
N GLY A 320 -2.79 -14.15 -6.34
CA GLY A 320 -3.38 -15.18 -7.19
C GLY A 320 -4.31 -16.11 -6.46
N PHE A 321 -4.71 -17.18 -7.14
CA PHE A 321 -5.65 -18.17 -6.61
C PHE A 321 -4.95 -19.50 -6.33
N TRP A 322 -5.17 -20.05 -5.14
CA TRP A 322 -4.56 -21.32 -4.72
C TRP A 322 -5.57 -22.23 -4.01
N ASP A 323 -5.45 -23.53 -4.21
CA ASP A 323 -6.26 -24.53 -3.50
C ASP A 323 -5.68 -24.80 -2.11
N ILE A 324 -5.98 -23.92 -1.16
CA ILE A 324 -5.46 -23.97 0.22
C ILE A 324 -5.99 -25.17 1.03
N ASN A 325 -7.13 -25.75 0.61
CA ASN A 325 -7.80 -26.85 1.31
C ASN A 325 -7.55 -28.22 0.68
N GLY A 326 -7.02 -28.26 -0.56
CA GLY A 326 -6.83 -29.50 -1.32
C GLY A 326 -8.14 -30.10 -1.86
N GLU A 327 -9.19 -29.28 -1.99
CA GLU A 327 -10.54 -29.71 -2.40
C GLU A 327 -10.80 -29.47 -3.91
N GLY A 328 -9.82 -28.90 -4.63
CA GLY A 328 -9.94 -28.48 -6.01
C GLY A 328 -10.66 -27.13 -6.20
N LEU A 329 -10.87 -26.38 -5.12
CA LEU A 329 -11.44 -25.03 -5.13
C LEU A 329 -10.36 -24.03 -4.76
N VAL A 330 -10.11 -23.09 -5.65
CA VAL A 330 -9.08 -22.08 -5.45
C VAL A 330 -9.62 -20.86 -4.72
N GLU A 331 -8.85 -20.36 -3.77
CA GLU A 331 -9.14 -19.16 -2.98
C GLU A 331 -8.06 -18.09 -3.23
N PRO A 332 -8.39 -16.79 -3.14
CA PRO A 332 -7.41 -15.74 -3.35
C PRO A 332 -6.39 -15.71 -2.20
N ILE A 333 -5.11 -15.72 -2.56
CA ILE A 333 -3.99 -15.64 -1.64
C ILE A 333 -3.07 -14.47 -1.99
N VAL A 334 -2.37 -13.98 -0.98
CA VAL A 334 -1.25 -13.06 -1.13
C VAL A 334 -0.04 -13.69 -0.45
N ALA A 335 1.04 -13.85 -1.20
CA ALA A 335 2.31 -14.39 -0.67
C ALA A 335 3.46 -13.47 -1.07
N THR A 336 4.52 -13.45 -0.27
CA THR A 336 5.73 -12.69 -0.58
C THR A 336 6.94 -13.58 -0.40
N TRP A 337 7.84 -13.58 -1.38
CA TRP A 337 9.11 -14.28 -1.27
C TRP A 337 10.28 -13.37 -1.62
N VAL A 338 11.46 -13.74 -1.10
CA VAL A 338 12.71 -13.01 -1.33
C VAL A 338 13.77 -14.00 -1.77
N GLY A 339 14.44 -13.68 -2.87
CA GLY A 339 15.55 -14.47 -3.41
C GLY A 339 15.13 -15.62 -4.33
N SER A 340 16.12 -16.05 -5.11
CA SER A 340 16.09 -17.15 -6.10
C SER A 340 15.91 -18.52 -5.52
#